data_AF-A0A1I7DLW0-F1
#
_entry.id   AF-A0A1I7DLW0-F1
#
_cell.length_a   1.000
_cell.length_b   1.000
_cell.length_c   1.000
_cell.angle_alpha   90.00
_cell.angle_beta   90.00
_cell.angle_gamma   90.00
#
_symmetry.space_group_name_H-M   'P 1'
#
loop_
_entity.id
_entity.type
_entity.pdbx_description
1 polymer ?
#
loop_
_entity_poly.entity_id
_entity_poly.type
_entity_poly.pdbx_seq_one_letter_code
_entity_poly.pdbx_strand_id
1 'polypeptide(L)'
;MFGRTSTSVLLAGAVFALSSTVYSAQAAIPDNFDAQLEQVNLALSNPVAQEIQKAFSKKHRRQNFHAKREAAAAKLFYENRSFQPAWILKGKLSSGALSAIETLQSADEEGLHTADYPVPAADFNADGKATPDQIAAAELELTHSILKYAEDAQAGRVSPYAISEDITLRPERPDPIEALTSVARSAAPAQVLAAFNPPHAEYKALKKQLAELREQTDNGDLEKQVVIPAGKLLKVGSKSSRVALLRERLSVPTVESQMNVYTQDLAYAVEAFQAANGLHPDGAVGPRTLLALNGRVSGDPIKDVIANMERWRWMPRDLGETHLRVNIPEFMVRLNMEGFVLYETRVVVGKRSNKTPVFSDKMQHVVVNPYWNVPYSIASKELLPELRASNPQSYLQKGNYEIVYGGKIVDPRRVNWDAVTFKQIRIRQRPGRGNALGKIKFMFPNKHNVYLHDTPSKSLFNRSERAFSHGCVRVQNPFEFSDALMATQDTITGNYIRSLVGKKQTQVNLQKDIPVHISYFTAFVDEAGKLQRRPDIYGHNQAVIDALNL
;
A
#
# COMPACT_ATOMS: atom_id res chain seq x y z
N MET A 1 -76.15 -7.97 -4.88
CA MET A 1 -77.05 -7.75 -3.73
C MET A 1 -76.48 -6.59 -2.94
N PHE A 2 -77.04 -5.38 -3.07
CA PHE A 2 -78.07 -4.79 -2.18
C PHE A 2 -77.56 -4.70 -0.72
N GLY A 3 -77.55 -3.58 0.01
CA GLY A 3 -78.03 -2.19 -0.14
C GLY A 3 -77.22 -1.31 0.84
N ARG A 4 -77.06 0.02 0.70
CA ARG A 4 -78.03 1.14 0.79
C ARG A 4 -78.93 1.15 2.04
N THR A 5 -78.71 2.14 2.91
CA THR A 5 -79.66 3.04 3.64
C THR A 5 -78.78 3.94 4.52
N SER A 6 -78.64 5.28 4.40
CA SER A 6 -79.54 6.43 4.24
C SER A 6 -80.57 6.63 5.36
N THR A 7 -80.37 7.72 6.11
CA THR A 7 -81.35 8.49 6.89
C THR A 7 -80.86 9.96 6.84
N SER A 8 -81.43 10.84 5.99
CA SER A 8 -82.63 11.69 6.17
C SER A 8 -82.43 12.75 7.26
N VAL A 9 -82.11 14.02 6.97
CA VAL A 9 -82.88 15.14 6.36
C VAL A 9 -83.96 15.74 7.28
N LEU A 10 -83.80 17.03 7.63
CA LEU A 10 -84.78 18.15 7.70
C LEU A 10 -84.06 19.36 8.36
N LEU A 11 -83.69 20.47 7.71
CA LEU A 11 -84.38 21.52 6.92
C LEU A 11 -85.18 22.54 7.78
N ALA A 12 -84.59 23.74 7.98
CA ALA A 12 -85.19 25.08 8.05
C ALA A 12 -84.14 26.06 8.62
N GLY A 13 -83.87 27.27 8.11
CA GLY A 13 -84.48 28.05 7.04
C GLY A 13 -83.55 29.22 6.65
N ALA A 14 -83.91 29.87 5.55
CA ALA A 14 -83.29 31.09 4.99
C ALA A 14 -83.20 32.22 6.03
N VAL A 15 -82.37 33.27 5.92
CA VAL A 15 -82.26 34.25 4.82
C VAL A 15 -80.97 35.08 5.03
N PHE A 16 -80.49 35.68 3.93
CA PHE A 16 -79.86 37.01 3.82
C PHE A 16 -78.40 37.11 3.35
N ALA A 17 -78.30 37.85 2.25
CA ALA A 17 -77.30 38.86 1.92
C ALA A 17 -75.94 38.39 1.37
N LEU A 18 -75.73 38.82 0.12
CA LEU A 18 -74.42 38.96 -0.51
C LEU A 18 -73.49 39.81 0.36
N SER A 19 -72.40 39.23 0.80
CA SER A 19 -71.15 39.92 1.08
C SER A 19 -70.00 39.00 0.71
N SER A 20 -69.30 39.33 -0.37
CA SER A 20 -68.07 38.66 -0.79
C SER A 20 -66.95 38.98 0.22
N THR A 21 -66.79 38.13 1.22
CA THR A 21 -65.65 38.17 2.15
C THR A 21 -64.49 37.36 1.60
N VAL A 22 -63.36 38.06 1.47
CA VAL A 22 -62.03 37.60 1.13
C VAL A 22 -61.60 36.46 2.06
N TYR A 23 -61.22 35.30 1.51
CA TYR A 23 -60.39 34.33 2.23
C TYR A 23 -58.98 34.46 1.70
N SER A 24 -58.13 35.12 2.47
CA SER A 24 -56.69 35.18 2.27
C SER A 24 -56.14 33.76 2.42
N ALA A 25 -55.84 33.08 1.30
CA ALA A 25 -55.04 31.88 1.32
C ALA A 25 -53.59 32.29 1.59
N GLN A 26 -53.18 32.26 2.86
CA GLN A 26 -51.78 32.35 3.22
C GLN A 26 -51.12 31.04 2.76
N ALA A 27 -50.55 31.06 1.55
CA ALA A 27 -49.66 30.02 1.11
C ALA A 27 -48.50 29.97 2.11
N ALA A 28 -48.36 28.84 2.82
CA ALA A 28 -47.23 28.61 3.68
C ALA A 28 -45.96 28.67 2.84
N ILE A 29 -45.23 29.78 2.97
CA ILE A 29 -43.87 29.91 2.49
C ILE A 29 -43.08 28.81 3.21
N PRO A 30 -42.35 27.92 2.51
CA PRO A 30 -41.55 26.92 3.19
C PRO A 30 -40.53 27.64 4.07
N ASP A 31 -40.33 27.18 5.32
CA ASP A 31 -39.44 27.78 6.35
C ASP A 31 -37.97 27.98 5.94
N ASN A 32 -37.60 27.63 4.70
CA ASN A 32 -36.28 27.79 4.12
C ASN A 32 -36.21 28.85 2.99
N PHE A 33 -37.32 29.52 2.67
CA PHE A 33 -37.37 30.51 1.57
C PHE A 33 -36.59 31.78 1.92
N ASP A 34 -36.68 32.26 3.16
CA ASP A 34 -35.95 33.45 3.62
C ASP A 34 -34.44 33.18 3.71
N ALA A 35 -34.02 32.00 4.18
CA ALA A 35 -32.62 31.60 4.18
C ALA A 35 -32.05 31.43 2.76
N GLN A 36 -32.85 30.89 1.83
CA GLN A 36 -32.47 30.83 0.41
C GLN A 36 -32.40 32.23 -0.23
N LEU A 37 -33.33 33.14 0.09
CA LEU A 37 -33.29 34.53 -0.38
C LEU A 37 -32.09 35.31 0.18
N GLU A 38 -31.75 35.11 1.45
CA GLU A 38 -30.59 35.74 2.10
C GLU A 38 -29.26 35.25 1.50
N GLN A 39 -29.14 33.94 1.28
CA GLN A 39 -28.00 33.34 0.56
C GLN A 39 -27.88 33.85 -0.88
N VAL A 40 -29.00 33.96 -1.60
CA VAL A 40 -29.05 34.50 -2.97
C VAL A 40 -28.66 35.99 -2.99
N ASN A 41 -29.11 36.80 -2.02
CA ASN A 41 -28.76 38.22 -1.92
C ASN A 41 -27.27 38.44 -1.56
N LEU A 42 -26.67 37.58 -0.73
CA LEU A 42 -25.23 37.58 -0.43
C LEU A 42 -24.39 37.25 -1.67
N ALA A 43 -24.79 36.25 -2.47
CA ALA A 43 -24.11 35.93 -3.73
C ALA A 43 -24.25 37.05 -4.78
N LEU A 44 -25.44 37.66 -4.88
CA LEU A 44 -25.71 38.74 -5.85
C LEU A 44 -24.97 40.05 -5.55
N SER A 45 -24.54 40.29 -4.31
CA SER A 45 -23.83 41.51 -3.92
C SER A 45 -22.31 41.45 -4.10
N ASN A 46 -21.71 40.27 -4.28
CA ASN A 46 -20.27 40.10 -4.48
C ASN A 46 -19.96 39.69 -5.94
N PRO A 47 -19.35 40.57 -6.76
CA PRO A 47 -18.97 40.25 -8.15
C PRO A 47 -18.06 39.02 -8.28
N VAL A 48 -17.22 38.74 -7.28
CA VAL A 48 -16.36 37.54 -7.27
C VAL A 48 -17.21 36.28 -7.09
N ALA A 49 -18.21 36.31 -6.21
CA ALA A 49 -19.09 35.17 -5.97
C ALA A 49 -19.90 34.82 -7.24
N GLN A 50 -20.32 35.82 -8.00
CA GLN A 50 -20.97 35.63 -9.30
C GLN A 50 -20.04 34.95 -10.32
N GLU A 51 -18.77 35.34 -10.39
CA GLU A 51 -17.80 34.71 -11.29
C GLU A 51 -17.45 33.27 -10.86
N ILE A 52 -17.37 32.98 -9.55
CA ILE A 52 -17.21 31.61 -9.04
C ILE A 52 -18.45 30.75 -9.42
N GLN A 53 -19.66 31.26 -9.20
CA GLN A 53 -20.89 30.56 -9.60
C GLN A 53 -20.92 30.29 -11.12
N LYS A 54 -20.55 31.29 -11.92
CA LYS A 54 -20.47 31.19 -13.37
C LYS A 54 -19.42 30.17 -13.81
N ALA A 55 -18.29 30.05 -13.12
CA ALA A 55 -17.27 29.04 -13.42
C ALA A 55 -17.81 27.61 -13.34
N PHE A 56 -18.63 27.28 -12.34
CA PHE A 56 -19.27 25.96 -12.19
C PHE A 56 -20.44 25.69 -13.14
N SER A 57 -20.99 26.74 -13.78
CA SER A 57 -22.05 26.61 -14.79
C SER A 57 -21.52 26.23 -16.18
N LYS A 58 -20.21 26.37 -16.42
CA LYS A 58 -19.56 26.06 -17.70
C LYS A 58 -19.54 24.54 -17.92
N LYS A 59 -19.88 24.10 -19.14
CA LYS A 59 -19.85 22.67 -19.51
C LYS A 59 -18.40 22.20 -19.58
N HIS A 60 -17.98 21.36 -18.65
CA HIS A 60 -16.61 20.84 -18.64
C HIS A 60 -16.38 19.74 -19.71
N ARG A 61 -15.12 19.62 -20.15
CA ARG A 61 -14.63 18.54 -21.02
C ARG A 61 -14.78 17.16 -20.34
N ARG A 62 -14.62 16.07 -21.10
CA ARG A 62 -14.53 14.70 -20.56
C ARG A 62 -13.44 14.63 -19.49
N GLN A 63 -13.85 14.52 -18.24
CA GLN A 63 -12.99 14.29 -17.07
C GLN A 63 -13.06 12.82 -16.63
N ASN A 64 -12.00 12.35 -15.96
CA ASN A 64 -12.01 11.05 -15.28
C ASN A 64 -12.95 11.09 -14.05
N PHE A 65 -13.21 9.93 -13.43
CA PHE A 65 -14.15 9.83 -12.31
C PHE A 65 -13.74 10.68 -11.08
N HIS A 66 -12.44 10.68 -10.73
CA HIS A 66 -11.93 11.41 -9.57
C HIS A 66 -12.07 12.93 -9.74
N ALA A 67 -11.66 13.46 -10.90
CA ALA A 67 -11.82 14.86 -11.23
C ALA A 67 -13.28 15.32 -11.22
N LYS A 68 -14.22 14.45 -11.62
CA LYS A 68 -15.66 14.74 -11.50
C LYS A 68 -16.12 14.81 -10.03
N ARG A 69 -15.63 13.89 -9.19
CA ARG A 69 -15.94 13.87 -7.75
C ARG A 69 -15.41 15.14 -7.08
N GLU A 70 -14.18 15.53 -7.37
CA GLU A 70 -13.54 16.75 -6.87
C GLU A 70 -14.27 18.01 -7.35
N ALA A 71 -14.61 18.10 -8.64
CA ALA A 71 -15.37 19.25 -9.17
C ALA A 71 -16.76 19.37 -8.53
N ALA A 72 -17.46 18.25 -8.33
CA ALA A 72 -18.75 18.23 -7.64
C ALA A 72 -18.62 18.67 -6.17
N ALA A 73 -17.56 18.21 -5.49
CA ALA A 73 -17.28 18.60 -4.11
C ALA A 73 -16.91 20.08 -3.97
N ALA A 74 -16.07 20.60 -4.88
CA ALA A 74 -15.75 22.03 -4.94
C ALA A 74 -17.01 22.87 -5.15
N LYS A 75 -17.89 22.46 -6.08
CA LYS A 75 -19.18 23.13 -6.29
C LYS A 75 -20.02 23.15 -5.02
N LEU A 76 -20.19 21.99 -4.36
CA LEU A 76 -20.99 21.89 -3.15
C LEU A 76 -20.38 22.71 -1.98
N PHE A 77 -19.05 22.73 -1.87
CA PHE A 77 -18.33 23.57 -0.91
C PHE A 77 -18.66 25.06 -1.11
N TYR A 78 -18.64 25.56 -2.34
CA TYR A 78 -19.01 26.95 -2.63
C TYR A 78 -20.52 27.21 -2.54
N GLU A 79 -21.38 26.28 -2.93
CA GLU A 79 -22.84 26.41 -2.75
C GLU A 79 -23.18 26.63 -1.27
N ASN A 80 -22.59 25.84 -0.38
CA ASN A 80 -22.75 25.98 1.08
C ASN A 80 -22.19 27.30 1.64
N ARG A 81 -21.42 28.05 0.84
CA ARG A 81 -20.88 29.37 1.16
C ARG A 81 -21.55 30.49 0.37
N SER A 82 -22.67 30.22 -0.31
CA SER A 82 -23.31 31.18 -1.23
C SER A 82 -22.31 31.75 -2.26
N PHE A 83 -21.41 30.89 -2.74
CA PHE A 83 -20.30 31.18 -3.63
C PHE A 83 -19.30 32.24 -3.14
N GLN A 84 -19.33 32.60 -1.85
CA GLN A 84 -18.35 33.52 -1.29
C GLN A 84 -16.95 32.89 -1.26
N PRO A 85 -15.89 33.65 -1.61
CA PRO A 85 -14.51 33.19 -1.51
C PRO A 85 -14.17 32.61 -0.12
N ALA A 86 -13.40 31.54 -0.10
CA ALA A 86 -12.80 30.92 1.06
C ALA A 86 -11.36 31.38 1.29
N TRP A 87 -10.58 31.59 0.22
CA TRP A 87 -9.13 31.81 0.32
C TRP A 87 -8.75 33.29 0.20
N ILE A 88 -9.47 34.03 -0.66
CA ILE A 88 -9.21 35.45 -0.95
C ILE A 88 -10.28 36.33 -0.26
N LEU A 89 -9.88 37.08 0.76
CA LEU A 89 -10.75 37.95 1.54
C LEU A 89 -10.44 39.41 1.23
N LYS A 90 -11.47 40.20 0.89
CA LYS A 90 -11.33 41.62 0.49
C LYS A 90 -10.27 41.82 -0.62
N GLY A 91 -10.21 40.89 -1.56
CA GLY A 91 -9.27 40.90 -2.68
C GLY A 91 -7.85 40.45 -2.35
N LYS A 92 -7.53 40.08 -1.11
CA LYS A 92 -6.18 39.62 -0.71
C LYS A 92 -6.20 38.18 -0.24
N LEU A 93 -5.12 37.44 -0.48
CA LEU A 93 -4.94 36.11 0.09
C LEU A 93 -5.02 36.19 1.62
N SER A 94 -5.83 35.32 2.23
CA SER A 94 -5.87 35.16 3.67
C SER A 94 -4.57 34.55 4.20
N SER A 95 -4.29 34.70 5.50
CA SER A 95 -3.15 34.02 6.13
C SER A 95 -3.22 32.50 5.96
N GLY A 96 -4.44 31.93 6.02
CA GLY A 96 -4.64 30.52 5.79
C GLY A 96 -4.34 30.10 4.35
N ALA A 97 -4.72 30.93 3.37
CA ALA A 97 -4.38 30.70 1.96
C ALA A 97 -2.87 30.75 1.72
N LEU A 98 -2.17 31.73 2.29
CA LEU A 98 -0.70 31.83 2.19
C LEU A 98 -0.01 30.59 2.79
N SER A 99 -0.48 30.12 3.95
CA SER A 99 0.03 28.89 4.58
C SER A 99 -0.22 27.63 3.74
N ALA A 100 -1.39 27.54 3.10
CA ALA A 100 -1.69 26.44 2.18
C ALA A 100 -0.80 26.51 0.92
N ILE A 101 -0.62 27.70 0.35
CA ILE A 101 0.25 27.94 -0.82
C ILE A 101 1.68 27.51 -0.53
N GLU A 102 2.26 27.91 0.61
CA GLU A 102 3.60 27.51 1.02
C GLU A 102 3.74 25.98 1.11
N THR A 103 2.74 25.31 1.70
CA THR A 103 2.74 23.85 1.80
C THR A 103 2.69 23.17 0.43
N LEU A 104 1.85 23.68 -0.48
CA LEU A 104 1.74 23.17 -1.85
C LEU A 104 3.02 23.40 -2.66
N GLN A 105 3.72 24.52 -2.42
CA GLN A 105 5.01 24.84 -3.03
C GLN A 105 6.16 23.96 -2.52
N SER A 106 6.02 23.35 -1.34
CA SER A 106 6.95 22.38 -0.78
C SER A 106 6.54 20.92 -1.04
N ALA A 107 5.59 20.65 -1.95
CA ALA A 107 5.07 19.31 -2.21
C ALA A 107 6.17 18.33 -2.68
N ASP A 108 7.24 18.81 -3.30
CA ASP A 108 8.39 17.98 -3.67
C ASP A 108 9.03 17.28 -2.46
N GLU A 109 8.98 17.87 -1.25
CA GLU A 109 9.48 17.24 -0.02
C GLU A 109 8.72 15.95 0.34
N GLU A 110 7.44 15.88 -0.04
CA GLU A 110 6.61 14.69 0.17
C GLU A 110 6.78 13.67 -0.97
N GLY A 111 7.75 13.86 -1.87
CA GLY A 111 7.91 13.03 -3.07
C GLY A 111 6.75 13.20 -4.06
N LEU A 112 6.05 14.32 -4.02
CA LEU A 112 5.11 14.75 -5.05
C LEU A 112 5.85 15.67 -6.04
N HIS A 113 5.13 16.29 -6.99
CA HIS A 113 5.69 17.30 -7.88
C HIS A 113 4.99 18.63 -7.68
N THR A 114 5.72 19.68 -7.33
CA THR A 114 5.11 21.00 -7.07
C THR A 114 4.34 21.54 -8.28
N ALA A 115 4.81 21.26 -9.49
CA ALA A 115 4.14 21.66 -10.74
C ALA A 115 2.74 21.02 -10.93
N ASP A 116 2.42 19.95 -10.20
CA ASP A 116 1.09 19.34 -10.22
C ASP A 116 0.05 20.15 -9.44
N TYR A 117 0.48 21.12 -8.61
CA TYR A 117 -0.35 21.92 -7.71
C TYR A 117 -0.15 23.42 -7.99
N PRO A 118 -0.66 23.95 -9.12
CA PRO A 118 -0.54 25.37 -9.43
C PRO A 118 -1.20 26.22 -8.34
N VAL A 119 -0.56 27.31 -7.96
CA VAL A 119 -1.04 28.21 -6.91
C VAL A 119 -0.88 29.66 -7.36
N PRO A 120 -1.76 30.57 -6.89
CA PRO A 120 -1.57 32.00 -7.09
C PRO A 120 -0.25 32.46 -6.50
N ALA A 121 0.36 33.49 -7.10
CA ALA A 121 1.54 34.12 -6.52
C ALA A 121 1.24 34.65 -5.10
N ALA A 122 2.21 34.58 -4.19
CA ALA A 122 2.01 34.99 -2.80
C ALA A 122 1.65 36.49 -2.65
N ASP A 123 2.05 37.32 -3.61
CA ASP A 123 1.73 38.74 -3.73
C ASP A 123 0.51 39.01 -4.63
N PHE A 124 -0.28 37.98 -4.97
CA PHE A 124 -1.46 38.11 -5.82
C PHE A 124 -2.38 39.24 -5.34
N ASN A 125 -2.67 40.15 -6.26
CA ASN A 125 -3.51 41.33 -6.04
C ASN A 125 -3.05 42.25 -4.89
N ALA A 126 -1.74 42.29 -4.60
CA ALA A 126 -1.17 43.22 -3.63
C ALA A 126 -1.47 44.70 -3.96
N ASP A 127 -1.58 45.03 -5.25
CA ASP A 127 -1.89 46.37 -5.75
C ASP A 127 -3.40 46.68 -5.83
N GLY A 128 -4.26 45.69 -5.57
CA GLY A 128 -5.72 45.82 -5.55
C GLY A 128 -6.37 45.98 -6.93
N LYS A 129 -5.66 45.70 -8.03
CA LYS A 129 -6.17 45.92 -9.40
C LYS A 129 -6.78 44.70 -10.08
N ALA A 130 -6.72 43.52 -9.46
CA ALA A 130 -7.27 42.30 -10.04
C ALA A 130 -8.80 42.42 -10.22
N THR A 131 -9.28 42.04 -11.40
CA THR A 131 -10.71 42.01 -11.70
C THR A 131 -11.41 40.87 -10.94
N PRO A 132 -12.75 40.93 -10.77
CA PRO A 132 -13.49 39.84 -10.12
C PRO A 132 -13.27 38.45 -10.74
N ASP A 133 -13.16 38.37 -12.06
CA ASP A 133 -12.87 37.12 -12.80
C ASP A 133 -11.46 36.59 -12.50
N GLN A 134 -10.45 37.47 -12.41
CA GLN A 134 -9.09 37.08 -12.02
C GLN A 134 -9.03 36.58 -10.58
N ILE A 135 -9.76 37.22 -9.65
CA ILE A 135 -9.85 36.77 -8.26
C ILE A 135 -10.55 35.41 -8.18
N ALA A 136 -11.67 35.22 -8.89
CA ALA A 136 -12.38 33.96 -8.94
C ALA A 136 -11.52 32.83 -9.54
N ALA A 137 -10.70 33.12 -10.56
CA ALA A 137 -9.78 32.16 -11.13
C ALA A 137 -8.70 31.72 -10.13
N ALA A 138 -8.06 32.66 -9.42
CA ALA A 138 -7.06 32.38 -8.39
C ALA A 138 -7.66 31.59 -7.20
N GLU A 139 -8.87 31.95 -6.77
CA GLU A 139 -9.63 31.27 -5.74
C GLU A 139 -9.89 29.79 -6.10
N LEU A 140 -10.34 29.54 -7.33
CA LEU A 140 -10.59 28.20 -7.82
C LEU A 140 -9.31 27.42 -8.07
N GLU A 141 -8.24 28.04 -8.56
CA GLU A 141 -6.93 27.41 -8.74
C GLU A 141 -6.43 26.81 -7.42
N LEU A 142 -6.40 27.61 -6.35
CA LEU A 142 -6.00 27.13 -5.02
C LEU A 142 -6.93 26.02 -4.50
N THR A 143 -8.24 26.13 -4.73
CA THR A 143 -9.21 25.09 -4.37
C THR A 143 -8.89 23.75 -5.03
N HIS A 144 -8.62 23.76 -6.34
CA HIS A 144 -8.31 22.53 -7.08
C HIS A 144 -6.99 21.93 -6.61
N SER A 145 -5.98 22.76 -6.34
CA SER A 145 -4.67 22.29 -5.85
C SER A 145 -4.77 21.70 -4.44
N ILE A 146 -5.59 22.25 -3.54
CA ILE A 146 -5.85 21.65 -2.22
C ILE A 146 -6.51 20.27 -2.37
N LEU A 147 -7.54 20.15 -3.21
CA LEU A 147 -8.23 18.88 -3.44
C LEU A 147 -7.28 17.81 -4.02
N LYS A 148 -6.53 18.19 -5.07
CA LYS A 148 -5.59 17.29 -5.74
C LYS A 148 -4.47 16.86 -4.79
N TYR A 149 -3.91 17.80 -4.02
CA TYR A 149 -2.89 17.47 -3.02
C TYR A 149 -3.42 16.51 -1.96
N ALA A 150 -4.62 16.76 -1.42
CA ALA A 150 -5.21 15.86 -0.42
C ALA A 150 -5.39 14.43 -0.97
N GLU A 151 -5.92 14.30 -2.19
CA GLU A 151 -6.08 12.99 -2.86
C GLU A 151 -4.73 12.31 -3.10
N ASP A 152 -3.77 13.02 -3.69
CA ASP A 152 -2.44 12.49 -3.99
C ASP A 152 -1.65 12.13 -2.73
N ALA A 153 -1.71 12.96 -1.68
CA ALA A 153 -1.00 12.75 -0.42
C ALA A 153 -1.56 11.57 0.37
N GLN A 154 -2.87 11.39 0.40
CA GLN A 154 -3.52 10.35 1.21
C GLN A 154 -3.69 9.02 0.47
N ALA A 155 -4.03 9.04 -0.83
CA ALA A 155 -4.37 7.84 -1.59
C ALA A 155 -3.31 7.45 -2.64
N GLY A 156 -2.35 8.33 -2.90
CA GLY A 156 -1.35 8.16 -3.94
C GLY A 156 -1.78 8.66 -5.30
N ARG A 157 -0.78 9.02 -6.12
CA ARG A 157 -0.93 9.49 -7.51
C ARG A 157 -1.26 8.35 -8.47
N VAL A 158 -0.90 7.11 -8.11
CA VAL A 158 -1.07 5.94 -8.98
C VAL A 158 -1.95 4.88 -8.32
N SER A 159 -2.90 4.35 -9.09
CA SER A 159 -3.71 3.22 -8.65
C SER A 159 -2.85 1.97 -8.45
N PRO A 160 -2.85 1.32 -7.27
CA PRO A 160 -2.03 0.13 -7.03
C PRO A 160 -2.31 -1.00 -8.02
N TYR A 161 -3.59 -1.18 -8.40
CA TYR A 161 -4.00 -2.20 -9.36
C TYR A 161 -3.50 -1.94 -10.80
N ALA A 162 -3.23 -0.67 -11.16
CA ALA A 162 -2.68 -0.33 -12.46
C ALA A 162 -1.20 -0.72 -12.58
N ILE A 163 -0.48 -0.83 -11.47
CA ILE A 163 0.91 -1.31 -11.42
C ILE A 163 0.97 -2.82 -11.64
N SER A 164 0.06 -3.56 -11.01
CA SER A 164 -0.07 -5.00 -11.20
C SER A 164 -1.38 -5.52 -10.61
N GLU A 165 -1.99 -6.52 -11.26
CA GLU A 165 -3.16 -7.23 -10.73
C GLU A 165 -2.91 -7.93 -9.38
N ASP A 166 -1.65 -8.23 -9.06
CA ASP A 166 -1.22 -8.81 -7.80
C ASP A 166 -1.20 -7.78 -6.66
N ILE A 167 -1.31 -6.49 -6.94
CA ILE A 167 -1.38 -5.42 -5.94
C ILE A 167 -2.83 -5.01 -5.75
N THR A 168 -3.39 -5.41 -4.63
CA THR A 168 -4.84 -5.29 -4.37
C THR A 168 -5.19 -4.47 -3.14
N LEU A 169 -4.22 -3.68 -2.66
CA LEU A 169 -4.46 -2.63 -1.69
C LEU A 169 -5.49 -1.63 -2.23
N ARG A 170 -6.32 -1.11 -1.32
CA ARG A 170 -7.32 -0.09 -1.61
C ARG A 170 -7.00 1.10 -0.71
N PRO A 171 -6.24 2.08 -1.22
CA PRO A 171 -5.89 3.27 -0.46
C PRO A 171 -7.15 3.98 0.03
N GLU A 172 -7.12 4.44 1.28
CA GLU A 172 -8.17 5.31 1.81
C GLU A 172 -8.09 6.66 1.10
N ARG A 173 -9.25 7.20 0.69
CA ARG A 173 -9.32 8.48 -0.01
C ARG A 173 -9.95 9.53 0.90
N PRO A 174 -9.49 10.79 0.86
CA PRO A 174 -10.11 11.87 1.61
C PRO A 174 -11.55 12.06 1.14
N ASP A 175 -12.40 12.49 2.07
CA ASP A 175 -13.63 13.18 1.67
C ASP A 175 -13.23 14.58 1.15
N PRO A 176 -13.53 14.90 -0.12
CA PRO A 176 -13.07 16.16 -0.72
C PRO A 176 -13.73 17.40 -0.10
N ILE A 177 -14.95 17.29 0.43
CA ILE A 177 -15.61 18.42 1.10
C ILE A 177 -14.97 18.65 2.47
N GLU A 178 -14.69 17.57 3.20
CA GLU A 178 -13.99 17.65 4.48
C GLU A 178 -12.56 18.19 4.29
N ALA A 179 -11.88 17.80 3.21
CA ALA A 179 -10.55 18.32 2.89
C ALA A 179 -10.56 19.85 2.71
N LEU A 180 -11.48 20.38 1.92
CA LEU A 180 -11.63 21.84 1.76
C LEU A 180 -12.06 22.53 3.06
N THR A 181 -13.02 21.94 3.78
CA THR A 181 -13.61 22.53 4.98
C THR A 181 -12.61 22.60 6.14
N SER A 182 -11.84 21.53 6.35
CA SER A 182 -10.81 21.46 7.39
C SER A 182 -9.66 22.45 7.13
N VAL A 183 -9.22 22.60 5.88
CA VAL A 183 -8.20 23.60 5.50
C VAL A 183 -8.74 25.02 5.67
N ALA A 184 -9.97 25.30 5.21
CA ALA A 184 -10.57 26.64 5.28
C ALA A 184 -10.86 27.14 6.70
N ARG A 185 -11.13 26.23 7.65
CA ARG A 185 -11.49 26.56 9.04
C ARG A 185 -10.30 26.52 10.00
N SER A 186 -9.20 25.90 9.60
CA SER A 186 -8.06 25.68 10.49
C SER A 186 -7.26 26.96 10.72
N ALA A 187 -6.82 27.16 11.97
CA ALA A 187 -5.80 28.16 12.31
C ALA A 187 -4.39 27.71 11.87
N ALA A 188 -4.22 26.43 11.51
CA ALA A 188 -2.97 25.85 11.04
C ALA A 188 -3.17 24.99 9.76
N PRO A 189 -3.48 25.60 8.60
CA PRO A 189 -3.73 24.88 7.35
C PRO A 189 -2.57 23.96 6.90
N ALA A 190 -1.32 24.39 7.10
CA ALA A 190 -0.14 23.55 6.82
C ALA A 190 -0.16 22.20 7.56
N GLN A 191 -0.61 22.18 8.82
CA GLN A 191 -0.71 20.94 9.60
C GLN A 191 -1.83 20.03 9.08
N VAL A 192 -2.96 20.60 8.65
CA VAL A 192 -4.07 19.85 8.05
C VAL A 192 -3.62 19.22 6.74
N LEU A 193 -2.94 19.99 5.87
CA LEU A 193 -2.40 19.48 4.62
C LEU A 193 -1.36 18.37 4.87
N ALA A 194 -0.41 18.60 5.78
CA ALA A 194 0.60 17.60 6.13
C ALA A 194 -0.02 16.30 6.68
N ALA A 195 -1.15 16.38 7.39
CA ALA A 195 -1.84 15.22 7.93
C ALA A 195 -2.44 14.27 6.87
N PHE A 196 -2.64 14.73 5.62
CA PHE A 196 -3.02 13.84 4.52
C PHE A 196 -1.92 12.84 4.17
N ASN A 197 -0.64 13.16 4.38
CA ASN A 197 0.45 12.21 4.14
C ASN A 197 0.42 11.04 5.14
N PRO A 198 0.99 9.87 4.80
CA PRO A 198 1.01 8.70 5.67
C PRO A 198 1.59 9.01 7.06
N PRO A 199 0.94 8.58 8.16
CA PRO A 199 1.36 8.95 9.51
C PRO A 199 2.57 8.14 10.02
N HIS A 200 2.91 7.06 9.32
CA HIS A 200 3.89 6.05 9.68
C HIS A 200 5.30 6.63 9.86
N ALA A 201 6.03 6.13 10.85
CA ALA A 201 7.41 6.54 11.13
C ALA A 201 8.34 6.27 9.93
N GLU A 202 8.10 5.17 9.21
CA GLU A 202 8.88 4.77 8.05
C GLU A 202 8.66 5.70 6.85
N TYR A 203 7.46 6.25 6.68
CA TYR A 203 7.21 7.27 5.66
C TYR A 203 8.00 8.55 5.99
N LYS A 204 7.95 8.99 7.25
CA LYS A 204 8.71 10.16 7.73
C LYS A 204 10.23 9.96 7.60
N ALA A 205 10.71 8.75 7.86
CA ALA A 205 12.11 8.40 7.68
C ALA A 205 12.52 8.46 6.20
N LEU A 206 11.68 7.99 5.28
CA LEU A 206 11.91 8.14 3.84
C LEU A 206 11.87 9.60 3.39
N LYS A 207 10.96 10.42 3.93
CA LYS A 207 10.93 11.88 3.68
C LYS A 207 12.27 12.52 4.07
N LYS A 208 12.77 12.22 5.28
CA LYS A 208 14.08 12.71 5.74
C LYS A 208 15.19 12.25 4.79
N GLN A 209 15.19 10.97 4.42
CA GLN A 209 16.21 10.42 3.52
C GLN A 209 16.17 11.03 2.11
N LEU A 210 14.98 11.38 1.61
CA LEU A 210 14.80 12.07 0.33
C LEU A 210 15.49 13.44 0.36
N ALA A 211 15.33 14.20 1.46
CA ALA A 211 16.01 15.48 1.63
C ALA A 211 17.53 15.33 1.63
N GLU A 212 18.06 14.36 2.40
CA GLU A 212 19.50 14.07 2.45
C GLU A 212 20.06 13.67 1.07
N LEU A 213 19.33 12.86 0.29
CA LEU A 213 19.76 12.44 -1.05
C LEU A 213 19.75 13.60 -2.06
N ARG A 214 18.79 14.51 -1.97
CA ARG A 214 18.75 15.70 -2.83
C ARG A 214 19.91 16.64 -2.51
N GLU A 215 20.17 16.90 -1.23
CA GLU A 215 21.33 17.68 -0.80
C GLU A 215 22.65 17.07 -1.30
N GLN A 216 22.80 15.75 -1.21
CA GLN A 216 23.99 15.06 -1.76
C GLN A 216 24.08 15.15 -3.29
N THR A 217 22.96 15.17 -4.01
CA THR A 217 22.94 15.39 -5.46
C THR A 217 23.42 16.80 -5.78
N ASP A 218 22.87 17.81 -5.10
CA ASP A 218 23.19 19.22 -5.34
C ASP A 218 24.66 19.55 -5.04
N ASN A 219 25.24 18.88 -4.03
CA ASN A 219 26.66 18.98 -3.68
C ASN A 219 27.59 18.12 -4.59
N GLY A 220 27.02 17.36 -5.53
CA GLY A 220 27.74 16.45 -6.43
C GLY A 220 28.34 15.21 -5.75
N ASP A 221 27.96 14.90 -4.52
CA ASP A 221 28.54 13.82 -3.72
C ASP A 221 28.06 12.43 -4.13
N LEU A 222 26.84 12.34 -4.70
CA LEU A 222 26.34 11.08 -5.27
C LEU A 222 27.13 10.65 -6.50
N GLU A 223 27.61 11.59 -7.32
CA GLU A 223 28.44 11.32 -8.50
C GLU A 223 29.89 10.95 -8.15
N LYS A 224 30.36 11.35 -6.96
CA LYS A 224 31.71 11.05 -6.44
C LYS A 224 31.83 9.63 -5.85
N GLN A 225 30.76 8.84 -5.80
CA GLN A 225 30.85 7.47 -5.26
C GLN A 225 31.68 6.54 -6.15
N VAL A 226 32.67 5.89 -5.54
CA VAL A 226 33.57 4.94 -6.20
C VAL A 226 32.77 3.76 -6.78
N VAL A 227 32.77 3.66 -8.12
CA VAL A 227 32.16 2.54 -8.85
C VAL A 227 33.20 1.45 -9.08
N ILE A 228 32.90 0.23 -8.63
CA ILE A 228 33.75 -0.94 -8.84
C ILE A 228 33.38 -1.60 -10.19
N PRO A 229 34.27 -1.67 -11.19
CA PRO A 229 33.96 -2.27 -12.48
C PRO A 229 33.49 -3.74 -12.39
N ALA A 230 32.76 -4.20 -13.40
CA ALA A 230 32.42 -5.61 -13.56
C ALA A 230 33.69 -6.47 -13.74
N GLY A 231 33.63 -7.74 -13.33
CA GLY A 231 34.75 -8.66 -13.49
C GLY A 231 34.58 -9.96 -12.73
N LYS A 232 35.67 -10.75 -12.67
CA LYS A 232 35.71 -12.04 -11.96
C LYS A 232 35.37 -11.90 -10.47
N LEU A 233 34.96 -13.01 -9.85
CA LEU A 233 34.70 -13.09 -8.41
C LEU A 233 35.92 -12.57 -7.61
N LEU A 234 35.70 -11.62 -6.69
CA LEU A 234 36.73 -11.25 -5.72
C LEU A 234 36.49 -12.01 -4.42
N LYS A 235 37.55 -12.61 -3.88
CA LYS A 235 37.58 -13.35 -2.61
C LYS A 235 39.00 -13.31 -2.05
N VAL A 236 39.19 -13.76 -0.81
CA VAL A 236 40.50 -13.85 -0.17
C VAL A 236 41.57 -14.44 -1.11
N GLY A 237 42.68 -13.72 -1.25
CA GLY A 237 43.81 -14.05 -2.14
C GLY A 237 43.70 -13.48 -3.56
N SER A 238 42.57 -12.90 -3.96
CA SER A 238 42.43 -12.27 -5.28
C SER A 238 43.35 -11.05 -5.41
N LYS A 239 43.98 -10.89 -6.59
CA LYS A 239 44.78 -9.70 -6.94
C LYS A 239 44.12 -8.96 -8.08
N SER A 240 43.67 -7.72 -7.86
CA SER A 240 43.00 -6.91 -8.88
C SER A 240 42.97 -5.43 -8.48
N SER A 241 43.05 -4.52 -9.45
CA SER A 241 42.80 -3.08 -9.25
C SER A 241 41.40 -2.79 -8.68
N ARG A 242 40.44 -3.71 -8.89
CA ARG A 242 39.10 -3.63 -8.30
C ARG A 242 39.10 -3.76 -6.78
N VAL A 243 40.15 -4.34 -6.19
CA VAL A 243 40.28 -4.47 -4.74
C VAL A 243 40.54 -3.10 -4.11
N ALA A 244 41.36 -2.25 -4.73
CA ALA A 244 41.61 -0.90 -4.24
C ALA A 244 40.32 -0.08 -4.18
N LEU A 245 39.53 -0.12 -5.26
CA LEU A 245 38.21 0.53 -5.32
C LEU A 245 37.24 -0.01 -4.27
N LEU A 246 37.27 -1.33 -4.03
CA LEU A 246 36.44 -1.97 -3.00
C LEU A 246 36.82 -1.50 -1.60
N ARG A 247 38.12 -1.35 -1.31
CA ARG A 247 38.60 -0.83 -0.03
C ARG A 247 38.19 0.62 0.17
N GLU A 248 38.36 1.46 -0.84
CA GLU A 248 37.93 2.85 -0.80
C GLU A 248 36.42 2.93 -0.55
N ARG A 249 35.64 2.13 -1.28
CA ARG A 249 34.18 2.06 -1.17
C ARG A 249 33.68 1.62 0.22
N LEU A 250 34.40 0.71 0.87
CA LEU A 250 34.07 0.20 2.20
C LEU A 250 34.86 0.88 3.33
N SER A 251 35.67 1.89 2.99
CA SER A 251 36.57 2.59 3.91
C SER A 251 37.47 1.65 4.73
N VAL A 252 38.00 0.60 4.10
CA VAL A 252 38.86 -0.40 4.75
C VAL A 252 40.33 -0.03 4.54
N PRO A 253 41.07 0.38 5.60
CA PRO A 253 42.47 0.77 5.48
C PRO A 253 43.37 -0.43 5.12
N THR A 254 44.52 -0.16 4.49
CA THR A 254 45.55 -1.17 4.18
C THR A 254 46.90 -0.49 3.97
N VAL A 255 47.98 -1.29 3.97
CA VAL A 255 49.31 -0.85 3.50
C VAL A 255 49.40 -0.91 1.97
N GLU A 256 50.26 -0.08 1.38
CA GLU A 256 50.44 0.06 -0.09
C GLU A 256 50.70 -1.29 -0.79
N SER A 257 51.54 -2.14 -0.18
CA SER A 257 51.90 -3.46 -0.73
C SER A 257 50.72 -4.44 -0.82
N GLN A 258 49.62 -4.17 -0.11
CA GLN A 258 48.40 -4.99 -0.09
C GLN A 258 47.19 -4.29 -0.73
N MET A 259 47.37 -3.10 -1.33
CA MET A 259 46.29 -2.29 -1.90
C MET A 259 45.41 -3.06 -2.90
N ASN A 260 46.06 -3.87 -3.76
CA ASN A 260 45.39 -4.66 -4.78
C ASN A 260 45.13 -6.12 -4.37
N VAL A 261 45.37 -6.49 -3.12
CA VAL A 261 45.22 -7.86 -2.60
C VAL A 261 43.99 -7.94 -1.71
N TYR A 262 43.09 -8.86 -2.04
CA TYR A 262 41.91 -9.12 -1.26
C TYR A 262 42.30 -9.93 -0.01
N THR A 263 42.42 -9.25 1.12
CA THR A 263 42.85 -9.82 2.40
C THR A 263 41.64 -10.28 3.24
N GLN A 264 41.93 -10.87 4.40
CA GLN A 264 40.90 -11.37 5.31
C GLN A 264 40.08 -10.24 5.98
N ASP A 265 40.71 -9.12 6.35
CA ASP A 265 40.03 -7.91 6.87
C ASP A 265 39.01 -7.37 5.87
N LEU A 266 39.37 -7.32 4.58
CA LEU A 266 38.44 -6.90 3.54
C LEU A 266 37.28 -7.89 3.37
N ALA A 267 37.52 -9.20 3.54
CA ALA A 267 36.47 -10.21 3.53
C ALA A 267 35.45 -9.96 4.64
N TYR A 268 35.90 -9.68 5.87
CA TYR A 268 35.00 -9.37 6.99
C TYR A 268 34.18 -8.09 6.75
N ALA A 269 34.79 -7.05 6.17
CA ALA A 269 34.06 -5.85 5.78
C ALA A 269 33.00 -6.13 4.71
N VAL A 270 33.31 -7.01 3.74
CA VAL A 270 32.35 -7.44 2.73
C VAL A 270 31.25 -8.31 3.33
N GLU A 271 31.53 -9.19 4.28
CA GLU A 271 30.52 -9.97 5.01
C GLU A 271 29.56 -9.05 5.77
N ALA A 272 30.09 -8.05 6.48
CA ALA A 272 29.29 -7.04 7.16
C ALA A 272 28.42 -6.25 6.17
N PHE A 273 28.99 -5.83 5.04
CA PHE A 273 28.23 -5.18 3.96
C PHE A 273 27.13 -6.09 3.40
N GLN A 274 27.44 -7.36 3.14
CA GLN A 274 26.50 -8.34 2.62
C GLN A 274 25.35 -8.55 3.60
N ALA A 275 25.64 -8.75 4.88
CA ALA A 275 24.64 -8.88 5.93
C ALA A 275 23.73 -7.65 6.00
N ALA A 276 24.31 -6.45 6.03
CA ALA A 276 23.57 -5.19 6.06
C ALA A 276 22.65 -5.00 4.83
N ASN A 277 23.05 -5.52 3.66
CA ASN A 277 22.28 -5.41 2.41
C ASN A 277 21.41 -6.64 2.11
N GLY A 278 21.20 -7.54 3.08
CA GLY A 278 20.34 -8.73 2.92
C GLY A 278 20.90 -9.80 1.98
N LEU A 279 22.20 -9.78 1.71
CA LEU A 279 22.93 -10.79 0.96
C LEU A 279 23.44 -11.90 1.90
N HIS A 280 23.83 -13.05 1.33
CA HIS A 280 24.52 -14.08 2.09
C HIS A 280 25.94 -13.57 2.43
N PRO A 281 26.32 -13.52 3.72
CA PRO A 281 27.62 -13.00 4.14
C PRO A 281 28.70 -14.08 3.97
N ASP A 282 29.20 -14.24 2.74
CA ASP A 282 30.24 -15.21 2.38
C ASP A 282 31.61 -14.57 2.12
N GLY A 283 31.71 -13.24 2.26
CA GLY A 283 32.94 -12.48 2.06
C GLY A 283 33.41 -12.45 0.62
N ALA A 284 32.56 -12.87 -0.33
CA ALA A 284 32.89 -12.93 -1.74
C ALA A 284 32.12 -11.87 -2.54
N VAL A 285 32.84 -11.10 -3.34
CA VAL A 285 32.23 -10.09 -4.23
C VAL A 285 31.90 -10.74 -5.58
N GLY A 286 30.78 -11.45 -5.61
CA GLY A 286 30.15 -11.93 -6.85
C GLY A 286 29.30 -10.83 -7.53
N PRO A 287 28.64 -11.14 -8.66
CA PRO A 287 27.83 -10.16 -9.40
C PRO A 287 26.77 -9.45 -8.54
N ARG A 288 26.14 -10.14 -7.59
CA ARG A 288 25.11 -9.57 -6.70
C ARG A 288 25.69 -8.62 -5.65
N THR A 289 26.79 -9.00 -5.00
CA THR A 289 27.49 -8.13 -4.05
C THR A 289 28.02 -6.90 -4.76
N LEU A 290 28.58 -7.07 -5.97
CA LEU A 290 29.07 -5.96 -6.79
C LEU A 290 27.95 -4.99 -7.18
N LEU A 291 26.80 -5.53 -7.60
CA LEU A 291 25.60 -4.77 -7.87
C LEU A 291 25.19 -3.96 -6.62
N ALA A 292 25.09 -4.58 -5.45
CA ALA A 292 24.77 -3.86 -4.22
C ALA A 292 25.81 -2.77 -3.87
N LEU A 293 27.11 -3.06 -3.96
CA LEU A 293 28.21 -2.13 -3.63
C LEU A 293 28.18 -0.85 -4.50
N ASN A 294 27.91 -1.01 -5.78
CA ASN A 294 27.84 0.09 -6.74
C ASN A 294 26.52 0.88 -6.64
N GLY A 295 25.72 0.68 -5.58
CA GLY A 295 24.38 1.26 -5.48
C GLY A 295 23.40 0.72 -6.52
N ARG A 296 23.74 -0.41 -7.16
CA ARG A 296 22.99 -1.07 -8.23
C ARG A 296 22.26 -2.31 -7.72
N VAL A 297 21.41 -2.17 -6.71
CA VAL A 297 20.04 -2.53 -7.07
C VAL A 297 19.68 -1.46 -8.10
N SER A 298 19.73 -1.78 -9.39
CA SER A 298 19.73 -0.79 -10.49
C SER A 298 18.72 0.36 -10.27
N GLY A 299 19.14 1.61 -10.48
CA GLY A 299 18.23 2.76 -10.50
C GLY A 299 18.69 3.92 -9.63
N ASP A 300 18.05 5.06 -9.82
CA ASP A 300 18.24 6.30 -9.08
C ASP A 300 17.67 6.16 -7.64
N PRO A 301 18.47 6.37 -6.58
CA PRO A 301 18.01 6.24 -5.20
C PRO A 301 16.90 7.24 -4.85
N ILE A 302 16.87 8.43 -5.46
CA ILE A 302 15.80 9.42 -5.25
C ILE A 302 14.49 8.86 -5.80
N LYS A 303 14.50 8.32 -7.03
CA LYS A 303 13.31 7.71 -7.64
C LYS A 303 12.81 6.51 -6.86
N ASP A 304 13.71 5.68 -6.35
CA ASP A 304 13.36 4.56 -5.48
C ASP A 304 12.70 5.02 -4.19
N VAL A 305 13.23 6.05 -3.53
CA VAL A 305 12.64 6.60 -2.30
C VAL A 305 11.25 7.15 -2.60
N ILE A 306 11.09 7.97 -3.65
CA ILE A 306 9.78 8.52 -4.06
C ILE A 306 8.79 7.40 -4.36
N ALA A 307 9.19 6.36 -5.10
CA ALA A 307 8.33 5.22 -5.42
C ALA A 307 7.90 4.43 -4.16
N ASN A 308 8.73 4.37 -3.12
CA ASN A 308 8.38 3.72 -1.86
C ASN A 308 7.54 4.64 -0.94
N MET A 309 7.73 5.95 -0.99
CA MET A 309 6.83 6.94 -0.38
C MET A 309 5.42 6.85 -0.98
N GLU A 310 5.32 6.68 -2.30
CA GLU A 310 4.04 6.43 -2.98
C GLU A 310 3.37 5.15 -2.48
N ARG A 311 4.12 4.05 -2.29
CA ARG A 311 3.57 2.80 -1.73
C ARG A 311 3.05 2.93 -0.31
N TRP A 312 3.64 3.80 0.50
CA TRP A 312 3.16 4.08 1.85
C TRP A 312 1.78 4.73 1.85
N ARG A 313 1.41 5.46 0.80
CA ARG A 313 0.05 6.02 0.63
C ARG A 313 -1.00 4.95 0.36
N TRP A 314 -0.57 3.78 -0.12
CA TRP A 314 -1.48 2.67 -0.38
C TRP A 314 -1.73 1.78 0.84
N MET A 315 -0.89 1.91 1.88
CA MET A 315 -1.02 1.16 3.11
C MET A 315 -2.21 1.68 3.93
N PRO A 316 -2.85 0.83 4.75
CA PRO A 316 -3.82 1.31 5.75
C PRO A 316 -3.21 2.40 6.63
N ARG A 317 -4.01 3.42 6.97
CA ARG A 317 -3.58 4.52 7.86
C ARG A 317 -3.23 4.03 9.27
N ASP A 318 -3.91 2.97 9.69
CA ASP A 318 -3.65 2.23 10.91
C ASP A 318 -3.29 0.78 10.53
N LEU A 319 -2.08 0.36 10.87
CA LEU A 319 -1.60 -1.01 10.69
C LEU A 319 -2.07 -1.95 11.83
N GLY A 320 -2.64 -1.37 12.90
CA GLY A 320 -2.97 -2.05 14.15
C GLY A 320 -1.78 -2.06 15.13
N GLU A 321 -2.09 -1.96 16.42
CA GLU A 321 -1.07 -1.95 17.49
C GLU A 321 -0.21 -3.22 17.49
N THR A 322 -0.82 -4.38 17.26
CA THR A 322 -0.15 -5.67 17.06
C THR A 322 -0.46 -6.17 15.65
N HIS A 323 0.56 -6.32 14.81
CA HIS A 323 0.37 -6.69 13.41
C HIS A 323 1.58 -7.40 12.81
N LEU A 324 1.36 -8.13 11.72
CA LEU A 324 2.40 -8.77 10.93
C LEU A 324 2.70 -7.99 9.66
N ARG A 325 3.98 -7.82 9.35
CA ARG A 325 4.45 -7.27 8.08
C ARG A 325 5.33 -8.27 7.34
N VAL A 326 4.90 -8.68 6.16
CA VAL A 326 5.71 -9.44 5.22
C VAL A 326 6.22 -8.48 4.16
N ASN A 327 7.52 -8.19 4.15
CA ASN A 327 8.11 -7.39 3.08
C ASN A 327 8.70 -8.31 2.01
N ILE A 328 8.05 -8.37 0.85
CA ILE A 328 8.35 -9.33 -0.21
C ILE A 328 9.80 -9.20 -0.73
N PRO A 329 10.28 -8.01 -1.18
CA PRO A 329 11.65 -7.84 -1.68
C PRO A 329 12.74 -8.08 -0.63
N GLU A 330 12.40 -7.89 0.64
CA GLU A 330 13.31 -8.12 1.76
C GLU A 330 13.33 -9.59 2.20
N PHE A 331 12.30 -10.36 1.85
CA PHE A 331 12.11 -11.75 2.25
C PHE A 331 12.11 -11.93 3.78
N MET A 332 11.47 -11.01 4.50
CA MET A 332 11.31 -11.04 5.95
C MET A 332 9.84 -10.94 6.35
N VAL A 333 9.49 -11.57 7.46
CA VAL A 333 8.25 -11.28 8.20
C VAL A 333 8.61 -10.76 9.58
N ARG A 334 7.90 -9.73 10.03
CA ARG A 334 8.02 -9.13 11.36
C ARG A 334 6.67 -9.12 12.05
N LEU A 335 6.66 -9.50 13.33
CA LEU A 335 5.55 -9.26 14.25
C LEU A 335 5.89 -7.98 15.00
N ASN A 336 5.10 -6.94 14.77
CA ASN A 336 5.20 -5.67 15.46
C ASN A 336 4.17 -5.61 16.58
N MET A 337 4.54 -4.99 17.69
CA MET A 337 3.67 -4.72 18.82
C MET A 337 4.04 -3.36 19.40
N GLU A 338 3.06 -2.45 19.49
CA GLU A 338 3.22 -1.11 20.07
C GLU A 338 4.37 -0.30 19.45
N GLY A 339 4.60 -0.48 18.14
CA GLY A 339 5.67 0.20 17.40
C GLY A 339 7.04 -0.47 17.43
N PHE A 340 7.20 -1.59 18.15
CA PHE A 340 8.46 -2.35 18.22
C PHE A 340 8.36 -3.70 17.53
N VAL A 341 9.49 -4.20 17.00
CA VAL A 341 9.57 -5.55 16.43
C VAL A 341 9.70 -6.57 17.57
N LEU A 342 8.64 -7.32 17.85
CA LEU A 342 8.62 -8.37 18.87
C LEU A 342 9.34 -9.64 18.39
N TYR A 343 9.19 -9.98 17.11
CA TYR A 343 9.85 -11.13 16.50
C TYR A 343 10.00 -10.93 15.00
N GLU A 344 11.11 -11.40 14.43
CA GLU A 344 11.31 -11.42 12.99
C GLU A 344 11.94 -12.73 12.51
N THR A 345 11.62 -13.13 11.28
CA THR A 345 12.21 -14.32 10.68
C THR A 345 12.20 -14.25 9.15
N ARG A 346 13.06 -15.05 8.51
CA ARG A 346 13.19 -15.10 7.05
C ARG A 346 11.99 -15.83 6.45
N VAL A 347 11.58 -15.38 5.27
CA VAL A 347 10.54 -16.03 4.48
C VAL A 347 11.01 -16.43 3.08
N VAL A 348 10.28 -17.36 2.46
CA VAL A 348 10.35 -17.67 1.02
C VAL A 348 9.02 -17.27 0.40
N VAL A 349 9.07 -16.45 -0.64
CA VAL A 349 7.92 -15.88 -1.34
C VAL A 349 7.79 -16.47 -2.76
N GLY A 350 6.76 -16.05 -3.49
CA GLY A 350 6.44 -16.50 -4.83
C GLY A 350 7.57 -16.28 -5.83
N LYS A 351 7.66 -17.17 -6.82
CA LYS A 351 8.51 -16.94 -8.01
C LYS A 351 7.95 -15.79 -8.85
N ARG A 352 8.74 -15.24 -9.78
CA ARG A 352 8.27 -14.22 -10.75
C ARG A 352 7.04 -14.64 -11.55
N SER A 353 6.90 -15.93 -11.85
CA SER A 353 5.76 -16.49 -12.58
C SER A 353 4.53 -16.80 -11.70
N ASN A 354 4.70 -16.77 -10.38
CA ASN A 354 3.63 -17.01 -9.39
C ASN A 354 3.89 -16.06 -8.20
N LYS A 355 3.71 -14.76 -8.43
CA LYS A 355 4.09 -13.71 -7.48
C LYS A 355 3.28 -13.85 -6.19
N THR A 356 3.89 -13.47 -5.07
CA THR A 356 3.12 -13.24 -3.84
C THR A 356 2.38 -11.90 -4.00
N PRO A 357 1.06 -11.86 -3.87
CA PRO A 357 0.29 -10.63 -4.01
C PRO A 357 0.47 -9.69 -2.82
N VAL A 358 0.29 -8.40 -3.06
CA VAL A 358 0.38 -7.30 -2.08
C VAL A 358 -1.03 -6.94 -1.62
N PHE A 359 -1.31 -7.12 -0.33
CA PHE A 359 -2.62 -6.87 0.28
C PHE A 359 -2.53 -6.86 1.81
N SER A 360 -3.62 -6.43 2.44
CA SER A 360 -3.81 -6.52 3.89
C SER A 360 -5.04 -7.37 4.21
N ASP A 361 -4.94 -8.22 5.22
CA ASP A 361 -6.06 -9.03 5.75
C ASP A 361 -5.82 -9.35 7.23
N LYS A 362 -6.66 -10.15 7.87
CA LYS A 362 -6.52 -10.53 9.30
C LYS A 362 -6.29 -12.01 9.47
N MET A 363 -5.27 -12.37 10.23
CA MET A 363 -5.02 -13.74 10.68
C MET A 363 -6.04 -14.12 11.73
N GLN A 364 -6.73 -15.23 11.49
CA GLN A 364 -7.86 -15.70 12.30
C GLN A 364 -7.56 -17.01 13.01
N HIS A 365 -6.71 -17.86 12.43
CA HIS A 365 -6.42 -19.18 13.00
C HIS A 365 -5.10 -19.76 12.53
N VAL A 366 -4.62 -20.76 13.26
CA VAL A 366 -3.51 -21.62 12.86
C VAL A 366 -4.01 -23.05 12.66
N VAL A 367 -3.39 -23.78 11.73
CA VAL A 367 -3.69 -25.20 11.47
C VAL A 367 -2.42 -26.00 11.69
N VAL A 368 -2.45 -26.88 12.70
CA VAL A 368 -1.36 -27.82 13.02
C VAL A 368 -1.62 -29.16 12.33
N ASN A 369 -0.57 -29.77 11.80
CA ASN A 369 -0.61 -30.98 10.97
C ASN A 369 -1.56 -30.82 9.76
N PRO A 370 -1.35 -29.79 8.89
CA PRO A 370 -2.28 -29.51 7.81
C PRO A 370 -2.25 -30.60 6.72
N TYR A 371 -3.43 -30.99 6.23
CA TYR A 371 -3.55 -31.58 4.91
C TYR A 371 -3.21 -30.51 3.87
N TRP A 372 -2.39 -30.88 2.88
CA TRP A 372 -2.18 -30.01 1.73
C TRP A 372 -3.13 -30.40 0.61
N ASN A 373 -4.17 -29.60 0.40
CA ASN A 373 -5.00 -29.72 -0.79
C ASN A 373 -4.25 -29.09 -1.96
N VAL A 374 -3.77 -29.92 -2.89
CA VAL A 374 -2.93 -29.45 -4.00
C VAL A 374 -3.78 -28.56 -4.91
N PRO A 375 -3.39 -27.29 -5.13
CA PRO A 375 -4.10 -26.39 -6.04
C PRO A 375 -4.18 -26.98 -7.45
N TYR A 376 -5.28 -26.69 -8.16
CA TYR A 376 -5.51 -27.19 -9.52
C TYR A 376 -4.33 -26.96 -10.46
N SER A 377 -3.72 -25.77 -10.42
CA SER A 377 -2.57 -25.42 -11.26
C SER A 377 -1.37 -26.31 -11.00
N ILE A 378 -1.05 -26.59 -9.73
CA ILE A 378 0.07 -27.45 -9.34
C ILE A 378 -0.24 -28.91 -9.69
N ALA A 379 -1.47 -29.38 -9.40
CA ALA A 379 -1.89 -30.73 -9.74
C ALA A 379 -1.79 -31.00 -11.26
N SER A 380 -2.26 -30.06 -12.08
CA SER A 380 -2.30 -30.18 -13.54
C SER A 380 -0.95 -29.95 -14.22
N LYS A 381 -0.17 -28.96 -13.77
CA LYS A 381 1.08 -28.55 -14.46
C LYS A 381 2.34 -29.22 -13.92
N GLU A 382 2.32 -29.74 -12.69
CA GLU A 382 3.52 -30.30 -12.04
C GLU A 382 3.34 -31.77 -11.67
N LEU A 383 2.26 -32.12 -10.96
CA LEU A 383 2.09 -33.52 -10.52
C LEU A 383 1.68 -34.44 -11.66
N LEU A 384 0.78 -34.00 -12.54
CA LEU A 384 0.27 -34.85 -13.62
C LEU A 384 1.33 -35.30 -14.63
N PRO A 385 2.26 -34.43 -15.09
CA PRO A 385 3.38 -34.88 -15.91
C PRO A 385 4.20 -35.97 -15.24
N GLU A 386 4.53 -35.82 -13.95
CA GLU A 386 5.27 -36.82 -13.17
C GLU A 386 4.49 -38.12 -12.97
N LEU A 387 3.17 -38.02 -12.72
CA LEU A 387 2.30 -39.17 -12.59
C LEU A 387 2.17 -39.97 -13.90
N ARG A 388 2.23 -39.30 -15.05
CA ARG A 388 2.21 -39.97 -16.37
C ARG A 388 3.57 -40.56 -16.74
N ALA A 389 4.65 -39.86 -16.40
CA ALA A 389 6.01 -40.30 -16.70
C ALA A 389 6.50 -41.44 -15.79
N SER A 390 5.92 -41.58 -14.59
CA SER A 390 6.28 -42.59 -13.60
C SER A 390 5.10 -43.50 -13.27
N ASN A 391 5.30 -44.48 -12.38
CA ASN A 391 4.18 -45.27 -11.85
C ASN A 391 3.34 -44.42 -10.88
N PRO A 392 2.06 -44.09 -11.17
CA PRO A 392 1.25 -43.20 -10.34
C PRO A 392 1.11 -43.69 -8.89
N GLN A 393 0.96 -44.99 -8.69
CA GLN A 393 0.81 -45.58 -7.35
C GLN A 393 2.06 -45.36 -6.52
N SER A 394 3.23 -45.68 -7.08
CA SER A 394 4.52 -45.49 -6.41
C SER A 394 4.78 -44.01 -6.11
N TYR A 395 4.51 -43.13 -7.06
CA TYR A 395 4.66 -41.68 -6.88
C TYR A 395 3.77 -41.15 -5.74
N LEU A 396 2.48 -41.48 -5.76
CA LEU A 396 1.52 -41.01 -4.75
C LEU A 396 1.86 -41.57 -3.36
N GLN A 397 2.25 -42.85 -3.27
CA GLN A 397 2.65 -43.47 -2.02
C GLN A 397 3.92 -42.82 -1.44
N LYS A 398 4.96 -42.63 -2.28
CA LYS A 398 6.21 -41.96 -1.88
C LYS A 398 5.97 -40.52 -1.44
N GLY A 399 5.08 -39.81 -2.12
CA GLY A 399 4.70 -38.44 -1.81
C GLY A 399 3.68 -38.29 -0.68
N ASN A 400 3.16 -39.39 -0.12
CA ASN A 400 2.11 -39.39 0.90
C ASN A 400 0.81 -38.68 0.45
N TYR A 401 0.44 -38.89 -0.82
CA TYR A 401 -0.75 -38.32 -1.45
C TYR A 401 -1.93 -39.28 -1.46
N GLU A 402 -3.13 -38.73 -1.36
CA GLU A 402 -4.42 -39.39 -1.54
C GLU A 402 -5.17 -38.75 -2.70
N ILE A 403 -5.93 -39.58 -3.42
CA ILE A 403 -6.84 -39.13 -4.46
C ILE A 403 -8.25 -39.07 -3.87
N VAL A 404 -8.92 -37.93 -4.04
CA VAL A 404 -10.25 -37.69 -3.49
C VAL A 404 -11.21 -37.37 -4.62
N TYR A 405 -12.33 -38.08 -4.69
CA TYR A 405 -13.43 -37.85 -5.62
C TYR A 405 -14.75 -37.90 -4.86
N GLY A 406 -15.60 -36.89 -5.02
CA GLY A 406 -16.88 -36.82 -4.27
C GLY A 406 -16.71 -36.91 -2.75
N GLY A 407 -15.58 -36.42 -2.21
CA GLY A 407 -15.25 -36.48 -0.78
C GLY A 407 -14.70 -37.82 -0.29
N LYS A 408 -14.65 -38.86 -1.13
CA LYS A 408 -14.13 -40.19 -0.78
C LYS A 408 -12.74 -40.42 -1.34
N ILE A 409 -11.91 -41.16 -0.60
CA ILE A 409 -10.60 -41.61 -1.08
C ILE A 409 -10.83 -42.65 -2.19
N VAL A 410 -10.13 -42.50 -3.30
CA VAL A 410 -10.21 -43.40 -4.46
C VAL A 410 -8.86 -44.05 -4.70
N ASP A 411 -8.89 -45.32 -5.09
CA ASP A 411 -7.71 -46.07 -5.52
C ASP A 411 -7.12 -45.44 -6.80
N PRO A 412 -5.83 -45.03 -6.78
CA PRO A 412 -5.14 -44.47 -7.95
C PRO A 412 -5.21 -45.34 -9.21
N ARG A 413 -5.36 -46.67 -9.08
CA ARG A 413 -5.45 -47.62 -10.20
C ARG A 413 -6.76 -47.51 -10.98
N ARG A 414 -7.78 -46.89 -10.38
CA ARG A 414 -9.09 -46.66 -11.02
C ARG A 414 -9.15 -45.33 -11.78
N VAL A 415 -8.08 -44.54 -11.74
CA VAL A 415 -7.99 -43.24 -12.40
C VAL A 415 -7.31 -43.42 -13.75
N ASN A 416 -7.99 -43.01 -14.83
CA ASN A 416 -7.34 -42.83 -16.12
C ASN A 416 -6.55 -41.52 -16.12
N TRP A 417 -5.25 -41.61 -15.87
CA TRP A 417 -4.34 -40.46 -15.76
C TRP A 417 -4.15 -39.71 -17.10
N ASP A 418 -4.42 -40.33 -18.24
CA ASP A 418 -4.34 -39.67 -19.55
C ASP A 418 -5.55 -38.78 -19.83
N ALA A 419 -6.72 -39.13 -19.27
CA ALA A 419 -7.97 -38.39 -19.43
C ALA A 419 -8.41 -37.60 -18.17
N VAL A 420 -7.63 -37.62 -17.09
CA VAL A 420 -8.03 -37.02 -15.81
C VAL A 420 -8.15 -35.49 -15.88
N THR A 421 -9.18 -34.95 -15.23
CA THR A 421 -9.28 -33.51 -14.94
C THR A 421 -9.34 -33.28 -13.43
N PHE A 422 -8.51 -32.37 -12.91
CA PHE A 422 -8.49 -32.06 -11.48
C PHE A 422 -9.61 -31.12 -11.02
N LYS A 423 -10.67 -30.98 -11.81
CA LYS A 423 -11.89 -30.26 -11.43
C LYS A 423 -12.76 -31.10 -10.49
N GLN A 424 -12.83 -32.41 -10.72
CA GLN A 424 -13.64 -33.34 -9.93
C GLN A 424 -12.80 -34.25 -9.04
N ILE A 425 -11.58 -34.60 -9.50
CA ILE A 425 -10.61 -35.37 -8.74
C ILE A 425 -9.63 -34.40 -8.08
N ARG A 426 -9.39 -34.56 -6.78
CA ARG A 426 -8.44 -33.73 -6.01
C ARG A 426 -7.30 -34.60 -5.52
N ILE A 427 -6.08 -34.10 -5.63
CA ILE A 427 -4.93 -34.66 -4.94
C ILE A 427 -4.78 -33.92 -3.62
N ARG A 428 -4.69 -34.64 -2.50
CA ARG A 428 -4.31 -34.05 -1.22
C ARG A 428 -3.13 -34.80 -0.61
N GLN A 429 -2.18 -34.07 -0.04
CA GLN A 429 -1.10 -34.66 0.74
C GLN A 429 -1.52 -34.78 2.20
N ARG A 430 -1.28 -35.94 2.80
CA ARG A 430 -1.54 -36.15 4.23
C ARG A 430 -0.50 -35.42 5.09
N PRO A 431 -0.82 -35.10 6.35
CA PRO A 431 0.17 -34.62 7.31
C PRO A 431 1.36 -35.59 7.43
N GLY A 432 2.57 -35.07 7.58
CA GLY A 432 3.79 -35.89 7.69
C GLY A 432 5.07 -35.12 7.39
N ARG A 433 6.23 -35.76 7.58
CA ARG A 433 7.57 -35.13 7.44
C ARG A 433 7.81 -34.51 6.05
N GLY A 434 7.27 -35.10 4.99
CA GLY A 434 7.40 -34.61 3.61
C GLY A 434 6.27 -33.70 3.13
N ASN A 435 5.35 -33.29 4.02
CA ASN A 435 4.22 -32.45 3.63
C ASN A 435 4.69 -31.07 3.16
N ALA A 436 4.25 -30.60 2.00
CA ALA A 436 4.69 -29.33 1.40
C ALA A 436 4.35 -28.09 2.25
N LEU A 437 3.31 -28.17 3.09
CA LEU A 437 2.92 -27.16 4.07
C LEU A 437 3.63 -27.31 5.42
N GLY A 438 4.51 -28.31 5.57
CA GLY A 438 5.19 -28.63 6.82
C GLY A 438 4.21 -29.01 7.93
N LYS A 439 4.51 -28.58 9.15
CA LYS A 439 3.76 -28.96 10.36
C LYS A 439 2.72 -27.93 10.82
N ILE A 440 2.78 -26.70 10.33
CA ILE A 440 1.88 -25.62 10.76
C ILE A 440 1.62 -24.62 9.63
N LYS A 441 0.40 -24.09 9.58
CA LYS A 441 -0.08 -23.09 8.64
C LYS A 441 -0.79 -21.97 9.40
N PHE A 442 -0.57 -20.72 9.00
CA PHE A 442 -1.13 -19.51 9.60
C PHE A 442 -2.11 -18.87 8.61
N MET A 443 -3.36 -18.72 9.02
CA MET A 443 -4.48 -18.48 8.12
C MET A 443 -5.08 -17.10 8.32
N PHE A 444 -5.09 -16.34 7.22
CA PHE A 444 -5.77 -15.06 7.06
C PHE A 444 -6.62 -15.17 5.79
N PRO A 445 -7.86 -15.67 5.87
CA PRO A 445 -8.67 -15.99 4.69
C PRO A 445 -8.85 -14.80 3.76
N ASN A 446 -8.39 -14.93 2.50
CA ASN A 446 -8.34 -13.85 1.52
C ASN A 446 -8.69 -14.35 0.12
N LYS A 447 -8.98 -13.41 -0.79
CA LYS A 447 -9.33 -13.70 -2.20
C LYS A 447 -8.23 -14.39 -3.01
N HIS A 448 -6.98 -14.34 -2.55
CA HIS A 448 -5.81 -14.89 -3.25
C HIS A 448 -5.48 -16.32 -2.86
N ASN A 449 -6.14 -16.87 -1.84
CA ASN A 449 -5.80 -18.17 -1.23
C ASN A 449 -4.34 -18.24 -0.74
N VAL A 450 -3.77 -17.11 -0.34
CA VAL A 450 -2.39 -17.00 0.18
C VAL A 450 -2.39 -17.15 1.69
N TYR A 451 -1.33 -17.74 2.24
CA TYR A 451 -1.16 -17.94 3.68
C TYR A 451 0.32 -18.08 4.03
N LEU A 452 0.63 -17.99 5.32
CA LEU A 452 1.96 -18.26 5.87
C LEU A 452 2.03 -19.73 6.30
N HIS A 453 3.14 -20.43 6.06
CA HIS A 453 3.25 -21.84 6.44
C HIS A 453 4.68 -22.35 6.62
N ASP A 454 4.81 -23.50 7.27
CA ASP A 454 6.05 -24.27 7.37
C ASP A 454 6.43 -24.92 6.03
N THR A 455 7.65 -25.43 5.89
CA THR A 455 8.09 -26.17 4.70
C THR A 455 9.19 -27.17 5.04
N PRO A 456 9.22 -28.36 4.38
CA PRO A 456 10.33 -29.30 4.51
C PRO A 456 11.61 -28.78 3.83
N SER A 457 11.50 -27.82 2.89
CA SER A 457 12.62 -27.25 2.13
C SER A 457 13.38 -26.17 2.91
N LYS A 458 13.90 -26.50 4.10
CA LYS A 458 14.57 -25.55 5.01
C LYS A 458 15.84 -24.90 4.43
N SER A 459 16.53 -25.58 3.52
CA SER A 459 17.73 -25.04 2.86
C SER A 459 17.46 -23.78 2.03
N LEU A 460 16.22 -23.53 1.60
CA LEU A 460 15.86 -22.33 0.82
C LEU A 460 16.03 -21.03 1.61
N PHE A 461 15.94 -21.09 2.94
CA PHE A 461 16.12 -19.90 3.77
C PHE A 461 17.57 -19.40 3.78
N ASN A 462 18.54 -20.24 3.41
CA ASN A 462 19.95 -19.86 3.30
C ASN A 462 20.28 -19.13 1.98
N ARG A 463 19.30 -18.98 1.06
CA ARG A 463 19.49 -18.24 -0.19
C ARG A 463 19.31 -16.73 0.05
N SER A 464 20.11 -15.92 -0.66
CA SER A 464 19.97 -14.46 -0.68
C SER A 464 18.64 -14.04 -1.32
N GLU A 465 18.32 -14.61 -2.49
CA GLU A 465 17.00 -14.46 -3.13
C GLU A 465 16.11 -15.64 -2.78
N ARG A 466 14.93 -15.38 -2.23
CA ARG A 466 14.02 -16.41 -1.71
C ARG A 466 12.67 -16.43 -2.42
N ALA A 467 12.66 -16.15 -3.72
CA ALA A 467 11.48 -16.22 -4.59
C ALA A 467 11.33 -17.63 -5.20
N PHE A 468 10.87 -18.62 -4.43
CA PHE A 468 10.79 -20.03 -4.84
C PHE A 468 9.42 -20.70 -4.65
N SER A 469 8.43 -20.00 -4.10
CA SER A 469 7.09 -20.56 -3.86
C SER A 469 6.13 -20.33 -5.03
N HIS A 470 4.90 -20.82 -4.88
CA HIS A 470 3.77 -20.62 -5.80
C HIS A 470 2.83 -19.51 -5.30
N GLY A 471 3.37 -18.49 -4.63
CA GLY A 471 2.63 -17.32 -4.16
C GLY A 471 2.42 -17.29 -2.63
N CYS A 472 2.29 -18.44 -1.97
CA CYS A 472 2.24 -18.51 -0.50
C CYS A 472 3.60 -18.18 0.15
N VAL A 473 3.58 -17.80 1.44
CA VAL A 473 4.78 -17.37 2.17
C VAL A 473 5.24 -18.48 3.10
N ARG A 474 6.45 -19.02 2.90
CA ARG A 474 7.03 -20.04 3.78
C ARG A 474 7.85 -19.37 4.87
N VAL A 475 7.74 -19.84 6.11
CA VAL A 475 8.38 -19.25 7.30
C VAL A 475 9.52 -20.15 7.79
N GLN A 476 10.69 -19.58 8.09
CA GLN A 476 11.90 -20.33 8.45
C GLN A 476 11.73 -21.11 9.76
N ASN A 477 11.37 -20.37 10.83
CA ASN A 477 11.22 -20.88 12.19
C ASN A 477 9.75 -20.81 12.62
N PRO A 478 8.88 -21.67 12.06
CA PRO A 478 7.43 -21.49 12.20
C PRO A 478 6.92 -21.71 13.63
N PHE A 479 7.59 -22.50 14.48
CA PHE A 479 7.16 -22.69 15.86
C PHE A 479 7.62 -21.57 16.80
N GLU A 480 8.81 -21.01 16.60
CA GLU A 480 9.21 -19.77 17.28
C GLU A 480 8.30 -18.60 16.85
N PHE A 481 8.01 -18.50 15.56
CA PHE A 481 7.04 -17.54 15.03
C PHE A 481 5.65 -17.76 15.66
N SER A 482 5.21 -19.02 15.79
CA SER A 482 3.96 -19.34 16.48
C SER A 482 4.00 -18.96 17.96
N ASP A 483 5.12 -19.12 18.65
CA ASP A 483 5.25 -18.74 20.06
C ASP A 483 5.10 -17.23 20.24
N ALA A 484 5.81 -16.46 19.42
CA ALA A 484 5.70 -15.01 19.42
C ALA A 484 4.28 -14.55 19.09
N LEU A 485 3.63 -15.20 18.12
CA LEU A 485 2.24 -14.93 17.78
C LEU A 485 1.27 -15.26 18.92
N MET A 486 1.45 -16.39 19.60
CA MET A 486 0.61 -16.79 20.71
C MET A 486 0.84 -15.92 21.96
N ALA A 487 2.01 -15.31 22.11
CA ALA A 487 2.31 -14.38 23.20
C ALA A 487 1.43 -13.11 23.18
N THR A 488 0.78 -12.80 22.05
CA THR A 488 -0.16 -11.68 21.91
C THR A 488 -1.61 -12.09 22.20
N GLN A 489 -1.86 -13.37 22.48
CA GLN A 489 -3.17 -13.95 22.76
C GLN A 489 -3.38 -14.13 24.27
N ASP A 490 -4.63 -14.14 24.72
CA ASP A 490 -4.93 -14.13 26.16
C ASP A 490 -4.63 -15.48 26.84
N THR A 491 -4.99 -16.59 26.19
CA THR A 491 -4.92 -17.93 26.81
C THR A 491 -4.29 -19.02 25.94
N ILE A 492 -4.10 -18.78 24.64
CA ILE A 492 -3.50 -19.77 23.75
C ILE A 492 -2.00 -19.61 23.83
N THR A 493 -1.28 -20.69 24.14
CA THR A 493 0.18 -20.65 24.30
C THR A 493 0.89 -21.40 23.17
N GLY A 494 2.14 -21.01 22.90
CA GLY A 494 3.02 -21.76 21.99
C GLY A 494 3.22 -23.23 22.39
N ASN A 495 3.25 -23.51 23.70
CA ASN A 495 3.32 -24.88 24.23
C ASN A 495 2.07 -25.69 23.91
N TYR A 496 0.89 -25.09 24.00
CA TYR A 496 -0.35 -25.73 23.55
C TYR A 496 -0.27 -26.09 22.06
N ILE A 497 0.16 -25.16 21.19
CA ILE A 497 0.33 -25.42 19.75
C ILE A 497 1.31 -26.58 19.50
N ARG A 498 2.46 -26.61 20.18
CA ARG A 498 3.43 -27.71 20.06
C ARG A 498 2.86 -29.05 20.49
N SER A 499 2.03 -29.07 21.53
CA SER A 499 1.39 -30.30 22.02
C SER A 499 0.45 -30.97 21.01
N LEU A 500 0.05 -30.24 19.95
CA LEU A 500 -0.80 -30.75 18.87
C LEU A 500 0.00 -31.44 17.76
N VAL A 501 1.31 -31.21 17.67
CA VAL A 501 2.15 -31.76 16.59
C VAL A 501 2.17 -33.30 16.66
N GLY A 502 2.00 -33.95 15.50
CA GLY A 502 1.99 -35.41 15.39
C GLY A 502 0.63 -36.06 15.70
N LYS A 503 -0.37 -35.29 16.13
CA LYS A 503 -1.77 -35.74 16.28
C LYS A 503 -2.54 -35.54 14.95
N LYS A 504 -3.87 -35.63 15.00
CA LYS A 504 -4.75 -35.26 13.88
C LYS A 504 -4.60 -33.78 13.51
N GLN A 505 -4.97 -33.42 12.28
CA GLN A 505 -5.09 -32.01 11.90
C GLN A 505 -5.97 -31.27 12.90
N THR A 506 -5.47 -30.17 13.44
CA THR A 506 -6.17 -29.35 14.43
C THR A 506 -6.12 -27.90 14.01
N GLN A 507 -7.28 -27.26 13.95
CA GLN A 507 -7.39 -25.82 13.79
C GLN A 507 -7.52 -25.19 15.18
N VAL A 508 -6.77 -24.12 15.41
CA VAL A 508 -6.78 -23.32 16.63
C VAL A 508 -7.09 -21.88 16.22
N ASN A 509 -8.27 -21.40 16.59
CA ASN A 509 -8.68 -20.02 16.31
C ASN A 509 -7.98 -19.07 17.27
N LEU A 510 -7.54 -17.92 16.76
CA LEU A 510 -7.00 -16.83 17.59
C LEU A 510 -8.16 -16.17 18.35
N GLN A 511 -7.90 -15.68 19.56
CA GLN A 511 -8.87 -14.86 20.30
C GLN A 511 -8.89 -13.43 19.77
N LYS A 512 -7.72 -12.94 19.36
CA LYS A 512 -7.53 -11.62 18.76
C LYS A 512 -7.00 -11.82 17.35
N ASP A 513 -7.81 -11.43 16.37
CA ASP A 513 -7.39 -11.39 14.98
C ASP A 513 -6.20 -10.45 14.80
N ILE A 514 -5.17 -10.88 14.08
CA ILE A 514 -3.93 -10.12 13.90
C ILE A 514 -3.86 -9.61 12.46
N PRO A 515 -3.85 -8.28 12.21
CA PRO A 515 -3.62 -7.74 10.87
C PRO A 515 -2.33 -8.28 10.25
N VAL A 516 -2.39 -8.65 8.98
CA VAL A 516 -1.28 -9.15 8.17
C VAL A 516 -1.19 -8.26 6.94
N HIS A 517 -0.09 -7.51 6.84
CA HIS A 517 0.21 -6.65 5.71
C HIS A 517 1.31 -7.31 4.87
N ILE A 518 0.95 -7.79 3.69
CA ILE A 518 1.92 -8.22 2.69
C ILE A 518 2.26 -7.02 1.81
N SER A 519 3.48 -6.51 1.96
CA SER A 519 3.97 -5.28 1.35
C SER A 519 5.11 -5.53 0.37
N TYR A 520 5.37 -4.55 -0.50
CA TYR A 520 6.46 -4.59 -1.47
C TYR A 520 7.29 -3.31 -1.38
N PHE A 521 8.20 -3.24 -0.40
CA PHE A 521 9.11 -2.11 -0.24
C PHE A 521 10.51 -2.49 -0.71
N THR A 522 11.00 -1.78 -1.74
CA THR A 522 12.37 -1.90 -2.26
C THR A 522 13.32 -0.87 -1.66
N ALA A 523 12.80 0.14 -0.97
CA ALA A 523 13.58 1.11 -0.22
C ALA A 523 12.90 1.39 1.12
N PHE A 524 13.68 1.36 2.21
CA PHE A 524 13.23 1.67 3.56
C PHE A 524 14.42 2.15 4.39
N VAL A 525 14.17 2.84 5.50
CA VAL A 525 15.20 3.26 6.44
C VAL A 525 15.25 2.25 7.58
N ASP A 526 16.45 1.77 7.92
CA ASP A 526 16.65 0.87 9.06
C ASP A 526 16.70 1.63 10.41
N GLU A 527 16.81 0.88 11.50
CA GLU A 527 16.88 1.43 12.86
C GLU A 527 18.10 2.33 13.09
N ALA A 528 19.17 2.18 12.29
CA ALA A 528 20.35 3.03 12.33
C ALA A 528 20.17 4.34 11.52
N GLY A 529 18.98 4.56 10.95
CA GLY A 529 18.69 5.72 10.12
C GLY A 529 19.27 5.65 8.72
N LYS A 530 19.70 4.46 8.25
CA LYS A 530 20.33 4.28 6.95
C LYS A 530 19.35 3.78 5.91
N LEU A 531 19.40 4.35 4.70
CA LEU A 531 18.69 3.83 3.54
C LEU A 531 19.12 2.41 3.18
N GLN A 532 18.17 1.49 3.22
CA GLN A 532 18.26 0.13 2.75
C GLN A 532 17.53 0.00 1.42
N ARG A 533 18.22 -0.55 0.41
CA ARG A 533 17.62 -0.89 -0.90
C ARG A 533 17.58 -2.41 -1.09
N ARG A 534 16.54 -2.90 -1.78
CA ARG A 534 16.32 -4.32 -2.07
C ARG A 534 15.97 -4.53 -3.54
N PRO A 535 16.46 -5.62 -4.18
CA PRO A 535 16.16 -5.92 -5.58
C PRO A 535 14.66 -5.89 -5.90
N ASP A 536 14.30 -5.28 -7.03
CA ASP A 536 12.94 -5.30 -7.56
C ASP A 536 12.62 -6.66 -8.22
N ILE A 537 12.40 -7.67 -7.39
CA ILE A 537 12.28 -9.06 -7.84
C ILE A 537 11.08 -9.32 -8.76
N TYR A 538 10.03 -8.49 -8.72
CA TYR A 538 8.81 -8.61 -9.53
C TYR A 538 8.58 -7.48 -10.55
N GLY A 539 9.46 -6.47 -10.59
CA GLY A 539 9.36 -5.33 -11.51
C GLY A 539 8.36 -4.26 -11.08
N HIS A 540 7.76 -4.38 -9.87
CA HIS A 540 6.76 -3.41 -9.40
C HIS A 540 7.38 -2.07 -9.04
N ASN A 541 8.68 -2.03 -8.71
CA ASN A 541 9.32 -0.77 -8.42
C ASN A 541 9.54 0.08 -9.65
N GLN A 542 10.09 -0.51 -10.70
CA GLN A 542 10.22 0.19 -11.97
C GLN A 542 8.86 0.64 -12.51
N ALA A 543 7.83 -0.22 -12.45
CA ALA A 543 6.50 0.14 -12.92
C ALA A 543 5.89 1.34 -12.17
N VAL A 544 6.18 1.52 -10.88
CA VAL A 544 5.75 2.72 -10.12
C VAL A 544 6.52 3.96 -10.57
N ILE A 545 7.84 3.84 -10.71
CA ILE A 545 8.69 4.94 -11.20
C ILE A 545 8.19 5.43 -12.57
N ASP A 546 7.93 4.50 -13.48
CA ASP A 546 7.42 4.80 -14.83
C ASP A 546 6.04 5.46 -14.77
N ALA A 547 5.12 4.95 -13.93
CA ALA A 547 3.78 5.50 -13.78
C ALA A 547 3.75 6.90 -13.13
N LEU A 548 4.76 7.23 -12.33
CA LEU A 548 4.96 8.56 -11.74
C LEU A 548 5.69 9.54 -12.68
N ASN A 549 6.19 9.05 -13.83
CA ASN A 549 7.02 9.81 -14.79
C ASN A 549 8.32 10.38 -14.17
N LEU A 550 9.01 9.58 -13.34
CA LEU A 550 10.22 9.99 -12.64
C LEU A 550 11.50 9.86 -13.46
#